data_AF-A0A2E3VAJ2-F1
#
_entry.id   AF-A0A2E3VAJ2-F1
#
_cell.length_a   1.000
_cell.length_b   1.000
_cell.length_c   1.000
_cell.angle_alpha   90.00
_cell.angle_beta   90.00
_cell.angle_gamma   90.00
#
_symmetry.space_group_name_H-M   'P 1'
#
loop_
_entity.id
_entity.type
_entity.pdbx_description
1 polymer ?
#
loop_
_entity_poly.entity_id
_entity_poly.type
_entity_poly.pdbx_seq_one_letter_code
_entity_poly.pdbx_strand_id
1 'polypeptide(L)'
;MIIIIEYVINLDLTGKICGSNQVLTAIFVTAIPWILIFGVFNLMIMLFPGWLAPFSNTFGYGFVKILGLSKVIHEIFKPKATTNLKFLSNSEKNIQQSLAQIYGNESLLINQITPSNFSKFWDTSSILFKSGVKGDPTLKGKLENFVRIKYFVSEYIWYILIGSLITSASYNYILNAGCKKPISVMKNNDDKIKEIEKKKLNKEPETVYKITD
;
A
#
# COMPACT_ATOMS: atom_id res chain seq x y z
N MET A 1 5.78 10.59 8.59
CA MET A 1 7.14 9.98 8.58
C MET A 1 7.54 9.52 7.17
N ILE A 2 6.76 8.65 6.51
CA ILE A 2 7.13 8.09 5.18
C ILE A 2 7.29 9.17 4.09
N ILE A 3 6.36 10.15 4.00
CA ILE A 3 6.46 11.25 3.01
C ILE A 3 7.75 12.07 3.19
N ILE A 4 8.18 12.28 4.44
CA ILE A 4 9.39 13.05 4.74
C ILE A 4 10.63 12.28 4.29
N ILE A 5 10.66 10.98 4.56
CA ILE A 5 11.76 10.10 4.11
C ILE A 5 11.83 10.09 2.58
N GLU A 6 10.69 9.91 1.91
CA GLU A 6 10.59 9.93 0.45
C GLU A 6 11.05 11.28 -0.13
N TYR A 7 10.67 12.40 0.52
CA TYR A 7 11.15 13.72 0.12
C TYR A 7 12.67 13.85 0.22
N VAL A 8 13.28 13.39 1.31
CA VAL A 8 14.74 13.44 1.49
C VAL A 8 15.45 12.59 0.43
N ILE A 9 14.93 11.39 0.14
CA ILE A 9 15.46 10.52 -0.92
C ILE A 9 15.37 11.20 -2.29
N ASN A 10 14.20 11.76 -2.62
CA ASN A 10 14.00 12.45 -3.90
C ASN A 10 14.86 13.71 -4.02
N LEU A 11 15.10 14.42 -2.91
CA LEU A 11 16.01 15.58 -2.88
C LEU A 11 17.46 15.16 -3.18
N ASP A 12 17.96 14.12 -2.51
CA ASP A 12 19.30 13.57 -2.75
C ASP A 12 19.46 13.06 -4.19
N LEU A 13 18.43 12.37 -4.70
CA LEU A 13 18.40 11.86 -6.06
C LEU A 13 18.48 12.98 -7.10
N THR A 14 17.76 14.09 -6.89
CA THR A 14 17.89 15.26 -7.76
C THR A 14 19.28 15.87 -7.70
N GLY A 15 19.93 15.89 -6.52
CA GLY A 15 21.31 16.32 -6.36
C GLY A 15 22.29 15.48 -7.19
N LYS A 16 22.14 14.16 -7.13
CA LYS A 16 22.98 13.21 -7.88
C LYS A 16 22.83 13.32 -9.39
N ILE A 17 21.59 13.47 -9.87
CA ILE A 17 21.30 13.53 -11.32
C ILE A 17 21.61 14.92 -11.89
N CYS A 18 21.26 15.98 -11.16
CA CYS A 18 21.35 17.35 -11.66
C CYS A 18 22.59 18.12 -11.21
N GLY A 19 23.45 17.53 -10.38
CA GLY A 19 24.60 18.20 -9.77
C GLY A 19 24.23 19.25 -8.70
N SER A 20 22.94 19.45 -8.43
CA SER A 20 22.44 20.35 -7.38
C SER A 20 21.03 19.94 -6.95
N ASN A 21 20.74 20.07 -5.65
CA ASN A 21 19.46 19.68 -5.07
C ASN A 21 18.31 20.54 -5.63
N GLN A 22 17.30 19.88 -6.21
CA GLN A 22 16.13 20.51 -6.82
C GLN A 22 14.94 20.48 -5.85
N VAL A 23 14.92 21.39 -4.89
CA VAL A 23 13.91 21.42 -3.81
C VAL A 23 12.48 21.39 -4.36
N LEU A 24 12.15 22.26 -5.33
CA LEU A 24 10.80 22.35 -5.86
C LEU A 24 10.38 21.07 -6.60
N THR A 25 11.28 20.52 -7.42
CA THR A 25 11.05 19.25 -8.11
C THR A 25 10.83 18.12 -7.11
N ALA A 26 11.70 18.01 -6.09
CA ALA A 26 11.60 16.99 -5.04
C ALA A 26 10.28 17.05 -4.27
N ILE A 27 9.74 18.25 -3.99
CA ILE A 27 8.41 18.41 -3.38
C ILE A 27 7.32 17.88 -4.31
N PHE A 28 7.30 18.31 -5.57
CA PHE A 28 6.23 17.93 -6.51
C PHE A 28 6.20 16.42 -6.78
N VAL A 29 7.36 15.82 -7.04
CA VAL A 29 7.47 14.39 -7.33
C VAL A 29 7.23 13.51 -6.12
N THR A 30 7.30 14.07 -4.91
CA THR A 30 6.94 13.36 -3.69
C THR A 30 5.44 13.53 -3.40
N ALA A 31 4.94 14.76 -3.33
CA ALA A 31 3.60 15.05 -2.85
C ALA A 31 2.50 14.62 -3.84
N ILE A 32 2.67 14.87 -5.14
CA ILE A 32 1.62 14.59 -6.13
C ILE A 32 1.36 13.09 -6.26
N PRO A 33 2.38 12.24 -6.57
CA PRO A 33 2.15 10.80 -6.68
C PRO A 33 1.68 10.20 -5.36
N TRP A 34 2.20 10.68 -4.23
CA TRP A 34 1.78 10.16 -2.93
C TRP A 34 0.30 10.46 -2.67
N ILE A 35 -0.14 11.71 -2.80
CA ILE A 35 -1.56 12.08 -2.56
C ILE A 35 -2.48 11.35 -3.54
N LEU A 36 -2.14 11.35 -4.84
CA LEU A 36 -3.02 10.76 -5.86
C LEU A 36 -3.07 9.24 -5.75
N ILE A 37 -1.93 8.56 -5.75
CA ILE A 37 -1.89 7.09 -5.77
C ILE A 37 -2.36 6.53 -4.43
N PHE A 38 -1.86 7.07 -3.32
CA PHE A 38 -2.28 6.61 -1.99
C PHE A 38 -3.76 6.93 -1.74
N GLY A 39 -4.22 8.13 -2.12
CA GLY A 39 -5.62 8.54 -1.96
C GLY A 39 -6.57 7.65 -2.76
N VAL A 40 -6.28 7.43 -4.05
CA VAL A 40 -7.07 6.54 -4.91
C VAL A 40 -7.09 5.12 -4.37
N PHE A 41 -5.95 4.60 -3.89
CA PHE A 41 -5.92 3.27 -3.30
C PHE A 41 -6.77 3.16 -2.04
N ASN A 42 -6.67 4.12 -1.11
CA ASN A 42 -7.48 4.11 0.11
C ASN A 42 -8.98 4.22 -0.19
N LEU A 43 -9.35 5.03 -1.19
CA LEU A 43 -10.73 5.07 -1.67
C LEU A 43 -11.18 3.72 -2.24
N MET A 44 -10.32 3.06 -3.00
CA MET A 44 -10.63 1.75 -3.60
C MET A 44 -10.85 0.67 -2.54
N ILE A 45 -10.03 0.57 -1.49
CA ILE A 45 -10.25 -0.43 -0.42
C ILE A 45 -11.50 -0.13 0.42
N MET A 46 -11.91 1.15 0.51
CA MET A 46 -13.15 1.55 1.16
C MET A 46 -14.39 1.12 0.36
N LEU A 47 -14.36 1.28 -0.96
CA LEU A 47 -15.48 0.91 -1.85
C LEU A 47 -15.51 -0.60 -2.15
N PHE A 48 -14.34 -1.23 -2.25
CA PHE A 48 -14.16 -2.60 -2.67
C PHE A 48 -13.23 -3.35 -1.70
N PRO A 49 -13.70 -3.70 -0.48
CA PRO A 49 -12.87 -4.41 0.50
C PRO A 49 -12.41 -5.80 0.00
N GLY A 50 -13.07 -6.34 -1.02
CA GLY A 50 -12.63 -7.55 -1.74
C GLY A 50 -11.25 -7.41 -2.40
N TRP A 51 -10.75 -6.20 -2.62
CA TRP A 51 -9.40 -5.96 -3.15
C TRP A 51 -8.29 -6.49 -2.25
N LEU A 52 -8.55 -6.60 -0.96
CA LEU A 52 -7.62 -7.18 0.01
C LEU A 52 -7.60 -8.72 -0.05
N ALA A 53 -8.51 -9.38 -0.77
CA ALA A 53 -8.64 -10.83 -0.76
C ALA A 53 -7.39 -11.59 -1.24
N PRO A 54 -6.67 -11.20 -2.32
CA PRO A 54 -5.54 -11.97 -2.84
C PRO A 54 -4.41 -12.14 -1.82
N PHE A 55 -3.98 -11.05 -1.19
CA PHE A 55 -2.92 -11.10 -0.17
C PHE A 55 -3.44 -11.59 1.18
N SER A 56 -4.73 -11.36 1.51
CA SER A 56 -5.35 -11.93 2.72
C SER A 56 -5.38 -13.46 2.65
N ASN A 57 -5.70 -14.02 1.50
CA ASN A 57 -5.81 -15.47 1.28
C ASN A 57 -4.45 -16.16 1.13
N THR A 58 -3.40 -15.39 0.82
CA THR A 58 -2.04 -15.91 0.64
C THR A 58 -1.17 -15.59 1.85
N PHE A 59 -0.73 -14.34 2.00
CA PHE A 59 0.14 -13.89 3.08
C PHE A 59 -0.58 -13.84 4.42
N GLY A 60 -1.81 -13.31 4.43
CA GLY A 60 -2.63 -13.22 5.64
C GLY A 60 -2.91 -14.59 6.22
N TYR A 61 -3.37 -15.54 5.39
CA TYR A 61 -3.59 -16.93 5.79
C TYR A 61 -2.31 -17.58 6.35
N GLY A 62 -1.19 -17.43 5.65
CA GLY A 62 0.11 -17.93 6.12
C GLY A 62 0.46 -17.39 7.51
N PHE A 63 0.28 -16.09 7.72
CA PHE A 63 0.57 -15.44 9.00
C PHE A 63 -0.33 -15.93 10.15
N VAL A 64 -1.65 -16.00 9.94
CA VAL A 64 -2.57 -16.48 10.99
C VAL A 64 -2.40 -17.97 11.28
N LYS A 65 -1.96 -18.76 10.30
CA LYS A 65 -1.61 -20.17 10.51
C LYS A 65 -0.44 -20.31 11.48
N ILE A 66 0.60 -19.47 11.32
CA ILE A 66 1.75 -19.41 12.25
C ILE A 66 1.29 -19.00 13.66
N LEU A 67 0.34 -18.06 13.76
CA LEU A 67 -0.24 -17.63 15.02
C LEU A 67 -1.19 -18.65 15.68
N GLY A 68 -1.40 -19.81 15.07
CA GLY A 68 -2.15 -20.91 15.67
C GLY A 68 -3.62 -21.02 15.25
N LEU A 69 -4.01 -20.45 14.10
CA LEU A 69 -5.36 -20.60 13.54
C LEU A 69 -5.84 -22.06 13.52
N SER A 70 -4.99 -23.01 13.13
CA SER A 70 -5.36 -24.44 13.05
C SER A 70 -5.86 -24.99 14.38
N LYS A 71 -5.30 -24.55 15.52
CA LYS A 71 -5.77 -24.98 16.85
C LYS A 71 -7.20 -24.49 17.10
N VAL A 72 -7.47 -23.22 16.78
CA VAL A 72 -8.81 -22.62 16.96
C VAL A 72 -9.84 -23.25 16.01
N ILE A 73 -9.47 -23.54 14.76
CA ILE A 73 -10.33 -24.27 13.84
C ILE A 73 -10.64 -25.67 14.39
N HIS A 74 -9.64 -26.40 14.89
CA HIS A 74 -9.85 -27.71 15.50
C HIS A 74 -10.67 -27.65 16.80
N GLU A 75 -10.61 -26.58 17.57
CA GLU A 75 -11.45 -26.38 18.76
C GLU A 75 -12.92 -26.13 18.38
N ILE A 76 -13.16 -25.36 17.31
CA ILE A 76 -14.49 -24.94 16.88
C ILE A 76 -15.21 -26.06 16.11
N PHE A 77 -14.55 -26.67 15.12
CA PHE A 77 -15.21 -27.57 14.16
C PHE A 77 -15.11 -29.04 14.57
N LYS A 78 -16.17 -29.80 14.28
CA LYS A 78 -16.17 -31.26 14.42
C LYS A 78 -15.16 -31.89 13.45
N PRO A 79 -14.53 -33.03 13.79
CA PRO A 79 -13.75 -33.80 12.82
C PRO A 79 -14.61 -34.25 11.62
N LYS A 80 -14.02 -34.26 10.42
CA LYS A 80 -14.73 -34.59 9.16
C LYS A 80 -15.47 -35.94 9.21
N ALA A 81 -14.88 -36.92 9.91
CA ALA A 81 -15.41 -38.28 10.03
C ALA A 81 -16.71 -38.39 10.86
N THR A 82 -16.99 -37.43 11.74
CA THR A 82 -18.12 -37.46 12.68
C THR A 82 -19.36 -36.69 12.20
N THR A 83 -19.28 -36.00 11.06
CA THR A 83 -20.36 -35.12 10.58
C THR A 83 -21.34 -35.90 9.68
N ASN A 84 -22.44 -36.38 10.26
CA ASN A 84 -23.54 -37.00 9.51
C ASN A 84 -24.36 -35.94 8.76
N LEU A 85 -23.96 -35.64 7.52
CA LEU A 85 -24.65 -34.68 6.63
C LEU A 85 -26.04 -35.13 6.16
N LYS A 86 -26.45 -36.36 6.49
CA LYS A 86 -27.76 -36.93 6.14
C LYS A 86 -28.93 -36.30 6.91
N PHE A 87 -28.68 -35.55 7.99
CA PHE A 87 -29.73 -34.94 8.83
C PHE A 87 -30.01 -33.46 8.53
N LEU A 88 -29.52 -32.93 7.41
CA LEU A 88 -29.73 -31.54 7.03
C LEU A 88 -31.12 -31.29 6.43
N SER A 89 -31.90 -30.39 7.07
CA SER A 89 -33.23 -29.93 6.65
C SER A 89 -33.23 -29.40 5.20
N ASN A 90 -34.34 -29.64 4.48
CA ASN A 90 -34.46 -29.41 3.04
C ASN A 90 -34.28 -27.96 2.57
N SER A 91 -34.44 -26.94 3.43
CA SER A 91 -34.37 -25.54 2.99
C SER A 91 -32.96 -24.93 2.97
N GLU A 92 -31.95 -25.59 3.53
CA GLU A 92 -30.58 -25.05 3.64
C GLU A 92 -29.49 -25.99 3.08
N LYS A 93 -29.91 -27.11 2.47
CA LYS A 93 -29.03 -28.16 1.93
C LYS A 93 -27.88 -27.60 1.11
N ASN A 94 -28.14 -26.71 0.15
CA ASN A 94 -27.09 -26.31 -0.82
C ASN A 94 -25.90 -25.57 -0.18
N ILE A 95 -26.15 -24.64 0.75
CA ILE A 95 -25.09 -23.84 1.39
C ILE A 95 -24.37 -24.69 2.45
N GLN A 96 -25.11 -25.44 3.25
CA GLN A 96 -24.53 -26.25 4.31
C GLN A 96 -23.77 -27.47 3.76
N GLN A 97 -24.21 -28.04 2.64
CA GLN A 97 -23.55 -29.14 1.95
C GLN A 97 -22.29 -28.68 1.21
N SER A 98 -22.30 -27.46 0.63
CA SER A 98 -21.09 -26.83 0.07
C SER A 98 -20.07 -26.49 1.16
N LEU A 99 -20.51 -25.92 2.30
CA LEU A 99 -19.65 -25.68 3.46
C LEU A 99 -19.09 -26.99 4.02
N ALA A 100 -19.90 -28.04 4.06
CA ALA A 100 -19.49 -29.36 4.53
C ALA A 100 -18.46 -30.05 3.61
N GLN A 101 -18.51 -29.79 2.30
CA GLN A 101 -17.48 -30.27 1.39
C GLN A 101 -16.14 -29.56 1.62
N ILE A 102 -16.16 -28.30 2.07
CA ILE A 102 -14.98 -27.42 2.09
C ILE A 102 -14.35 -27.28 3.48
N TYR A 103 -15.10 -27.40 4.58
CA TYR A 103 -14.58 -27.16 5.95
C TYR A 103 -13.48 -28.15 6.39
N GLY A 104 -13.36 -29.29 5.72
CA GLY A 104 -12.23 -30.20 5.92
C GLY A 104 -10.88 -29.65 5.45
N ASN A 105 -10.88 -28.50 4.76
CA ASN A 105 -9.69 -27.78 4.35
C ASN A 105 -9.71 -26.36 4.97
N GLU A 106 -8.89 -26.18 6.01
CA GLU A 106 -8.79 -24.93 6.76
C GLU A 106 -8.52 -23.71 5.86
N SER A 107 -7.66 -23.88 4.85
CA SER A 107 -7.28 -22.80 3.93
C SER A 107 -8.45 -22.36 3.07
N LEU A 108 -9.26 -23.30 2.57
CA LEU A 108 -10.42 -22.96 1.75
C LEU A 108 -11.52 -22.35 2.62
N LEU A 109 -11.75 -22.91 3.81
CA LEU A 109 -12.73 -22.40 4.75
C LEU A 109 -12.43 -20.95 5.14
N ILE A 110 -11.23 -20.67 5.64
CA ILE A 110 -10.88 -19.33 6.14
C ILE A 110 -10.80 -18.29 5.02
N ASN A 111 -10.55 -18.70 3.78
CA ASN A 111 -10.51 -17.81 2.61
C ASN A 111 -11.88 -17.42 2.08
N GLN A 112 -12.96 -18.10 2.50
CA GLN A 112 -14.34 -17.70 2.22
C GLN A 112 -14.91 -16.75 3.29
N ILE A 113 -14.22 -16.58 4.41
CA ILE A 113 -14.67 -15.76 5.53
C ILE A 113 -14.00 -14.38 5.45
N THR A 114 -14.83 -13.35 5.53
CA THR A 114 -14.44 -11.94 5.55
C THR A 114 -14.94 -11.27 6.84
N PRO A 115 -14.35 -10.13 7.26
CA PRO A 115 -14.87 -9.41 8.41
C PRO A 115 -16.36 -9.03 8.29
N SER A 116 -16.81 -8.72 7.06
CA SER A 116 -18.19 -8.31 6.80
C SER A 116 -19.20 -9.48 6.82
N ASN A 117 -18.77 -10.69 6.46
CA ASN A 117 -19.64 -11.86 6.42
C ASN A 117 -19.52 -12.77 7.66
N PHE A 118 -18.61 -12.45 8.59
CA PHE A 118 -18.25 -13.29 9.73
C PHE A 118 -19.46 -13.71 10.58
N SER A 119 -20.35 -12.77 10.92
CA SER A 119 -21.52 -13.10 11.75
C SER A 119 -22.44 -14.11 11.05
N LYS A 120 -22.75 -13.88 9.78
CA LYS A 120 -23.57 -14.79 8.98
C LYS A 120 -22.91 -16.16 8.86
N PHE A 121 -21.59 -16.19 8.61
CA PHE A 121 -20.82 -17.42 8.58
C PHE A 121 -20.92 -18.18 9.91
N TRP A 122 -20.74 -17.51 11.05
CA TRP A 122 -20.80 -18.11 12.38
C TRP A 122 -22.16 -18.79 12.63
N ASP A 123 -23.24 -18.10 12.29
CA ASP A 123 -24.59 -18.60 12.53
C ASP A 123 -24.94 -19.78 11.60
N THR A 124 -24.63 -19.68 10.30
CA THR A 124 -24.90 -20.72 9.31
C THR A 124 -24.01 -21.96 9.47
N SER A 125 -22.76 -21.79 9.89
CA SER A 125 -21.83 -22.92 10.09
C SER A 125 -21.98 -23.61 11.45
N SER A 126 -22.88 -23.13 12.31
CA SER A 126 -23.01 -23.61 13.69
C SER A 126 -23.34 -25.10 13.82
N ILE A 127 -23.94 -25.73 12.80
CA ILE A 127 -24.16 -27.19 12.78
C ILE A 127 -22.84 -27.99 12.73
N LEU A 128 -21.81 -27.42 12.11
CA LEU A 128 -20.49 -28.02 11.97
C LEU A 128 -19.62 -27.84 13.23
N PHE A 129 -20.06 -27.00 14.17
CA PHE A 129 -19.33 -26.76 15.41
C PHE A 129 -19.46 -27.92 16.39
N LYS A 130 -18.48 -28.08 17.28
CA LYS A 130 -18.60 -28.95 18.45
C LYS A 130 -19.69 -28.43 19.41
N SER A 131 -20.19 -29.30 20.27
CA SER A 131 -21.20 -28.93 21.27
C SER A 131 -20.71 -27.78 22.16
N GLY A 132 -21.59 -26.83 22.48
CA GLY A 132 -21.28 -25.67 23.32
C GLY A 132 -20.57 -24.50 22.62
N VAL A 133 -19.92 -24.72 21.48
CA VAL A 133 -19.11 -23.67 20.80
C VAL A 133 -19.95 -22.51 20.28
N LYS A 134 -21.18 -22.74 19.78
CA LYS A 134 -22.02 -21.66 19.24
C LYS A 134 -22.27 -20.54 20.27
N GLY A 135 -22.37 -20.91 21.54
CA GLY A 135 -22.58 -19.99 22.67
C GLY A 135 -21.29 -19.50 23.34
N ASP A 136 -20.11 -19.88 22.84
CA ASP A 136 -18.83 -19.47 23.41
C ASP A 136 -18.35 -18.16 22.74
N PRO A 137 -18.46 -16.99 23.42
CA PRO A 137 -18.03 -15.72 22.86
C PRO A 137 -16.52 -15.64 22.68
N THR A 138 -15.74 -16.42 23.45
CA THR A 138 -14.28 -16.43 23.41
C THR A 138 -13.78 -17.06 22.12
N LEU A 139 -14.31 -18.23 21.76
CA LEU A 139 -13.95 -18.91 20.51
C LEU A 139 -14.44 -18.13 19.28
N LYS A 140 -15.64 -17.56 19.35
CA LYS A 140 -16.16 -16.66 18.31
C LYS A 140 -15.22 -15.48 18.08
N GLY A 141 -14.85 -14.76 19.15
CA GLY A 141 -13.96 -13.62 19.09
C GLY A 141 -12.55 -13.97 18.60
N LYS A 142 -12.01 -15.12 19.02
CA LYS A 142 -10.70 -15.61 18.53
C LYS A 142 -10.71 -15.84 17.02
N LEU A 143 -11.73 -16.52 16.49
CA LEU A 143 -11.83 -16.76 15.05
C LEU A 143 -12.04 -15.45 14.27
N GLU A 144 -12.88 -14.55 14.79
CA GLU A 144 -13.09 -13.23 14.20
C GLU A 144 -11.79 -12.43 14.11
N ASN A 145 -10.99 -12.45 15.19
CA ASN A 145 -9.69 -11.78 15.20
C ASN A 145 -8.72 -12.36 14.18
N PHE A 146 -8.69 -13.68 14.00
CA PHE A 146 -7.87 -14.27 12.93
C PHE A 146 -8.32 -13.79 11.55
N VAL A 147 -9.63 -13.75 11.29
CA VAL A 147 -10.15 -13.21 10.02
C VAL A 147 -9.72 -11.75 9.84
N ARG A 148 -9.81 -10.91 10.88
CA ARG A 148 -9.36 -9.50 10.83
C ARG A 148 -7.86 -9.39 10.57
N ILE A 149 -7.03 -10.18 11.25
CA ILE A 149 -5.57 -10.17 11.08
C ILE A 149 -5.17 -10.50 9.65
N LYS A 150 -5.84 -11.48 8.99
CA LYS A 150 -5.55 -11.77 7.57
C LYS A 150 -5.69 -10.53 6.68
N TYR A 151 -6.72 -9.73 6.92
CA TYR A 151 -6.99 -8.52 6.15
C TYR A 151 -6.03 -7.39 6.50
N PHE A 152 -5.63 -7.24 7.77
CA PHE A 152 -4.59 -6.29 8.14
C PHE A 152 -3.25 -6.64 7.48
N VAL A 153 -2.84 -7.91 7.48
CA VAL A 153 -1.62 -8.34 6.77
C VAL A 153 -1.70 -8.00 5.28
N SER A 154 -2.86 -8.24 4.66
CA SER A 154 -3.09 -7.86 3.25
C SER A 154 -2.91 -6.37 2.99
N GLU A 155 -3.49 -5.53 3.86
CA GLU A 155 -3.37 -4.08 3.77
C GLU A 155 -1.91 -3.61 3.88
N TYR A 156 -1.14 -4.18 4.82
CA TYR A 156 0.29 -3.91 4.93
C TYR A 156 1.07 -4.28 3.66
N ILE A 157 0.80 -5.45 3.06
CA ILE A 157 1.44 -5.87 1.80
C ILE A 157 1.11 -4.89 0.68
N TRP A 158 -0.16 -4.46 0.59
CA TRP A 158 -0.55 -3.43 -0.37
C TRP A 158 0.17 -2.11 -0.17
N TYR A 159 0.29 -1.62 1.07
CA TYR A 159 1.01 -0.39 1.36
C TYR A 159 2.49 -0.46 0.98
N ILE A 160 3.14 -1.62 1.13
CA ILE A 160 4.51 -1.83 0.64
C ILE A 160 4.58 -1.72 -0.89
N LEU A 161 3.63 -2.34 -1.60
CA LEU A 161 3.57 -2.30 -3.08
C LEU A 161 3.32 -0.89 -3.60
N ILE A 162 2.39 -0.16 -2.97
CA ILE A 162 2.06 1.22 -3.34
C ILE A 162 3.21 2.16 -3.02
N GLY A 163 3.85 2.00 -1.87
CA GLY A 163 5.07 2.73 -1.53
C GLY A 163 6.14 2.53 -2.60
N SER A 164 6.39 1.27 -2.99
CA SER A 164 7.35 0.93 -4.05
C SER A 164 6.98 1.53 -5.40
N LEU A 165 5.69 1.51 -5.76
CA LEU A 165 5.18 2.11 -6.99
C LEU A 165 5.36 3.63 -7.00
N ILE A 166 5.05 4.31 -5.89
CA ILE A 166 5.23 5.75 -5.73
C ILE A 166 6.72 6.10 -5.91
N THR A 167 7.62 5.44 -5.17
CA THR A 167 9.07 5.69 -5.28
C THR A 167 9.57 5.44 -6.71
N SER A 168 9.12 4.37 -7.37
CA SER A 168 9.48 4.10 -8.78
C SER A 168 8.95 5.18 -9.73
N ALA A 169 7.72 5.66 -9.53
CA ALA A 169 7.16 6.74 -10.34
C ALA A 169 7.92 8.06 -10.14
N SER A 170 8.26 8.40 -8.89
CA SER A 170 9.06 9.59 -8.55
C SER A 170 10.45 9.53 -9.17
N TYR A 171 11.13 8.37 -9.08
CA TYR A 171 12.42 8.13 -9.73
C TYR A 171 12.36 8.33 -11.25
N ASN A 172 11.40 7.69 -11.91
CA ASN A 172 11.22 7.81 -13.36
C ASN A 172 10.89 9.25 -13.79
N TYR A 173 10.11 9.98 -13.00
CA TYR A 173 9.84 11.37 -13.29
C TYR A 173 11.13 12.22 -13.21
N ILE A 174 11.93 12.07 -12.14
CA ILE A 174 13.16 12.84 -11.95
C ILE A 174 14.13 12.63 -13.13
N LEU A 175 14.25 11.39 -13.62
CA LEU A 175 15.09 11.08 -14.79
C LEU A 175 14.63 11.80 -16.07
N ASN A 176 13.31 11.91 -16.28
CA ASN A 176 12.76 12.40 -17.54
C ASN A 176 12.42 13.89 -17.55
N ALA A 177 12.17 14.50 -16.39
CA ALA A 177 11.68 15.88 -16.30
C ALA A 177 12.75 16.96 -16.59
N GLY A 178 14.03 16.56 -16.67
CA GLY A 178 15.15 17.48 -16.85
C GLY A 178 15.43 18.36 -15.63
N CYS A 179 16.65 18.91 -15.58
CA CYS A 179 17.12 19.69 -14.42
C CYS A 179 16.81 21.18 -14.59
N LYS A 180 16.14 21.79 -13.61
CA LYS A 180 15.98 23.25 -13.54
C LYS A 180 17.19 23.85 -12.80
N LYS A 181 17.71 25.01 -13.21
CA LYS A 181 18.81 25.63 -12.44
C LYS A 181 18.25 26.22 -11.14
N PRO A 182 18.96 26.10 -10.00
CA PRO A 182 18.49 26.64 -8.74
C PRO A 182 18.35 28.17 -8.81
N ILE A 183 17.32 28.72 -8.15
CA ILE A 183 16.96 30.15 -8.18
C ILE A 183 18.11 31.04 -7.70
N SER A 184 18.92 30.58 -6.73
CA SER A 184 20.11 31.31 -6.26
C SER A 184 21.20 31.45 -7.33
N VAL A 185 21.39 30.43 -8.16
CA VAL A 185 22.34 30.48 -9.27
C VAL A 185 21.80 31.36 -10.39
N MET A 186 20.49 31.36 -10.63
CA MET A 186 19.85 32.31 -11.55
C MET A 186 20.04 33.75 -11.07
N LYS A 187 19.70 34.07 -9.81
CA LYS A 187 19.88 35.40 -9.22
C LYS A 187 21.34 35.86 -9.23
N ASN A 188 22.27 35.00 -8.80
CA ASN A 188 23.71 35.32 -8.83
C ASN A 188 24.22 35.57 -10.25
N ASN A 189 23.73 34.83 -11.25
CA ASN A 189 24.10 35.06 -12.63
C ASN A 189 23.49 36.35 -13.16
N ASP A 190 22.23 36.65 -12.84
CA ASP A 190 21.57 37.90 -13.21
C ASP A 190 22.30 39.11 -12.60
N ASP A 191 22.70 39.01 -11.33
CA ASP A 191 23.46 40.05 -10.64
C ASP A 191 24.87 40.22 -11.25
N LYS A 192 25.55 39.11 -11.57
CA LYS A 192 26.85 39.13 -12.29
C LYS A 192 26.74 39.73 -13.70
N ILE A 193 25.68 39.40 -14.44
CA ILE A 193 25.41 39.94 -15.78
C ILE A 193 25.22 41.46 -15.67
N LYS A 194 24.39 41.92 -14.73
CA LYS A 194 24.18 43.35 -14.46
C LYS A 194 25.46 44.08 -14.07
N GLU A 195 26.35 43.46 -13.29
CA GLU A 195 27.64 44.06 -12.96
C GLU A 195 28.57 44.17 -14.18
N ILE A 196 28.60 43.15 -15.04
CA ILE A 196 29.39 43.17 -16.27
C ILE A 196 28.87 44.26 -17.22
N GLU A 197 27.56 44.41 -17.34
CA GLU A 197 26.94 45.47 -18.16
C GLU A 197 27.30 46.87 -17.63
N LYS A 198 27.22 47.10 -16.32
CA LYS A 198 27.66 48.37 -15.70
C LYS A 198 29.14 48.65 -15.95
N LYS A 199 30.01 47.64 -15.87
CA LYS A 199 31.45 47.77 -16.16
C LYS A 199 31.73 48.05 -17.64
N LYS A 200 30.88 47.57 -18.56
CA LYS A 200 30.97 47.87 -19.99
C LYS A 200 30.48 49.27 -20.33
N LEU A 201 29.43 49.77 -19.68
CA LEU A 201 28.96 51.15 -19.85
C LEU A 201 29.95 52.18 -19.26
N ASN A 202 30.69 51.82 -18.22
CA ASN A 202 31.66 52.72 -17.57
C ASN A 202 33.07 52.67 -18.18
N LYS A 203 33.33 51.83 -19.19
CA LYS A 203 34.55 51.92 -20.00
C LYS A 203 34.29 52.90 -21.14
N GLU A 204 34.85 54.11 -21.06
CA GLU A 204 34.90 55.05 -22.18
C GLU A 204 35.53 54.39 -23.43
N PRO A 205 35.10 54.77 -24.64
CA PRO A 205 35.62 54.18 -25.87
C PRO A 205 37.12 54.45 -25.97
N GLU A 206 37.93 53.38 -26.04
CA GLU A 206 39.36 53.48 -26.36
C GLU A 206 39.51 54.21 -27.70
N THR A 207 40.03 55.44 -27.65
CA THR A 207 40.40 56.22 -28.84
C THR A 207 41.53 55.48 -29.56
N VAL A 208 41.19 54.80 -30.65
CA VAL A 208 42.16 54.21 -31.57
C VAL A 208 42.87 55.34 -32.30
N TYR A 209 44.08 55.70 -31.89
CA TYR A 209 44.94 56.60 -32.67
C TYR A 209 45.34 55.88 -33.96
N LYS A 210 44.83 56.34 -35.10
CA LYS A 210 45.39 55.99 -36.41
C LYS A 210 46.70 56.77 -36.58
N ILE A 211 47.81 56.06 -36.64
CA ILE A 211 49.07 56.60 -37.13
C ILE A 211 48.96 56.60 -38.66
N THR A 212 48.96 57.79 -39.26
CA THR A 212 49.17 57.98 -40.70
C THR A 212 50.60 58.44 -40.89
N ASP A 213 51.34 57.73 -41.73
CA ASP A 213 52.67 58.12 -42.24
C ASP A 213 52.63 59.44 -43.01
#